data_AF-W4S499-F1
#
_entry.id   AF-W4S499-F1
#
_cell.length_a   1.000
_cell.length_b   1.000
_cell.length_c   1.000
_cell.angle_alpha   90.00
_cell.angle_beta   90.00
_cell.angle_gamma   90.00
#
_symmetry.space_group_name_H-M   'P 1'
#
loop_
_entity.id
_entity.type
_entity.pdbx_description
1 polymer ?
#
loop_
_entity_poly.entity_id
_entity_poly.type
_entity_poly.pdbx_seq_one_letter_code
_entity_poly.pdbx_strand_id
1 'polypeptide(L)'
;MSKPNATARSGGDGTTNHDNENNLIKFKNADVIGHPGGQVFSQFASASGYACEGAGTAFMPYLLSTLDTIAWRYNLPEVVYPEALIPGMREIGSRTGMNLWGAVYPRGGFLHQTDDHKAGAVVAQRAGDIVTRRGQLHVYQPLLASSRDGYWPAGALVESDASTGKWQQLTPRLSSTCAVFPQSGSLPQAAQGDYAWALWRPYSCCQRQGQVFLGSVDFN
;
A
#
# COMPACT_ATOMS: atom_id res chain seq x y z
N MET A 1 8.20 -11.08 -8.46
CA MET A 1 7.42 -11.13 -7.20
C MET A 1 7.25 -12.58 -6.76
N SER A 2 6.71 -12.82 -5.57
CA SER A 2 6.65 -14.11 -4.89
C SER A 2 6.06 -15.20 -5.80
N LYS A 3 6.73 -16.36 -5.84
CA LYS A 3 6.36 -17.44 -6.76
C LYS A 3 5.12 -18.18 -6.25
N PRO A 4 4.28 -18.71 -7.17
CA PRO A 4 3.23 -19.64 -6.80
C PRO A 4 3.77 -20.82 -5.97
N ASN A 5 2.95 -21.33 -5.06
CA ASN A 5 3.26 -22.48 -4.21
C ASN A 5 2.05 -23.44 -4.18
N ALA A 6 2.12 -24.47 -3.32
CA ALA A 6 1.06 -25.49 -3.24
C ALA A 6 -0.31 -24.94 -2.80
N THR A 7 -0.34 -23.80 -2.10
CA THR A 7 -1.57 -23.22 -1.53
C THR A 7 -2.03 -21.95 -2.26
N ALA A 8 -1.15 -21.27 -3.00
CA ALA A 8 -1.42 -20.03 -3.70
C ALA A 8 -0.89 -20.04 -5.14
N ARG A 9 -1.76 -19.64 -6.09
CA ARG A 9 -1.44 -19.54 -7.53
C ARG A 9 -0.99 -18.13 -7.93
N SER A 10 -0.56 -17.98 -9.18
CA SER A 10 -0.26 -16.67 -9.78
C SER A 10 -1.48 -15.76 -9.88
N GLY A 11 -1.23 -14.47 -10.10
CA GLY A 11 -2.22 -13.50 -10.55
C GLY A 11 -2.87 -13.90 -11.87
N GLY A 12 -4.01 -13.29 -12.18
CA GLY A 12 -4.69 -13.48 -13.45
C GLY A 12 -6.05 -12.82 -13.49
N ASP A 13 -6.64 -12.82 -14.68
CA ASP A 13 -7.97 -12.29 -14.92
C ASP A 13 -8.99 -13.43 -14.99
N GLY A 14 -10.29 -13.11 -14.92
CA GLY A 14 -11.37 -14.07 -15.15
C GLY A 14 -11.38 -14.62 -16.58
N THR A 15 -12.51 -15.21 -16.99
CA THR A 15 -12.73 -15.61 -18.38
C THR A 15 -13.88 -14.81 -18.96
N THR A 16 -13.77 -14.40 -20.22
CA THR A 16 -14.87 -13.82 -21.00
C THR A 16 -15.36 -14.82 -22.04
N ASN A 17 -16.60 -14.68 -22.50
CA ASN A 17 -17.15 -15.58 -23.52
C ASN A 17 -16.82 -15.11 -24.93
N HIS A 18 -16.50 -13.82 -25.09
CA HIS A 18 -16.16 -13.22 -26.36
C HIS A 18 -14.96 -12.27 -26.22
N ASP A 19 -14.07 -12.27 -27.21
CA ASP A 19 -12.87 -11.40 -27.28
C ASP A 19 -13.16 -9.89 -27.18
N ASN A 20 -14.39 -9.46 -27.48
CA ASN A 20 -14.80 -8.05 -27.39
C ASN A 20 -15.32 -7.65 -25.99
N GLU A 21 -15.38 -8.60 -25.04
CA GLU A 21 -15.83 -8.34 -23.67
C GLU A 21 -14.64 -7.95 -22.78
N ASN A 22 -14.83 -6.92 -21.97
CA ASN A 22 -13.85 -6.59 -20.94
C ASN A 22 -13.94 -7.59 -19.79
N ASN A 23 -12.78 -8.07 -19.35
CA ASN A 23 -12.72 -8.88 -18.15
C ASN A 23 -12.86 -8.02 -16.91
N LEU A 24 -13.95 -8.26 -16.17
CA LEU A 24 -14.28 -7.44 -15.01
C LEU A 24 -13.65 -7.95 -13.72
N ILE A 25 -13.28 -9.24 -13.64
CA ILE A 25 -12.74 -9.84 -12.42
C ILE A 25 -11.23 -9.97 -12.56
N LYS A 26 -10.52 -9.22 -11.73
CA LYS A 26 -9.06 -9.23 -11.65
C LYS A 26 -8.64 -9.90 -10.35
N PHE A 27 -7.60 -10.73 -10.40
CA PHE A 27 -6.91 -11.23 -9.22
C PHE A 27 -5.43 -10.85 -9.29
N LYS A 28 -4.95 -10.05 -8.33
CA LYS A 28 -3.54 -9.66 -8.24
C LYS A 28 -2.91 -10.16 -6.95
N ASN A 29 -1.72 -10.72 -7.08
CA ASN A 29 -0.82 -10.93 -5.95
C ASN A 29 -0.11 -9.62 -5.63
N ALA A 30 0.19 -9.40 -4.35
CA ALA A 30 0.98 -8.27 -3.89
C ALA A 30 2.07 -8.72 -2.93
N ASP A 31 3.22 -8.07 -3.03
CA ASP A 31 4.29 -8.19 -2.07
C ASP A 31 4.69 -6.79 -1.62
N VAL A 32 4.90 -6.62 -0.32
CA VAL A 32 5.47 -5.41 0.27
C VAL A 32 6.88 -5.73 0.70
N ILE A 33 7.85 -5.03 0.13
CA ILE A 33 9.28 -5.21 0.43
C ILE A 33 9.85 -3.86 0.82
N GLY A 34 10.69 -3.83 1.85
CA GLY A 34 11.33 -2.60 2.31
C GLY A 34 12.20 -1.98 1.22
N HIS A 35 11.97 -0.69 0.97
CA HIS A 35 12.61 0.02 -0.13
C HIS A 35 14.08 0.34 0.20
N PRO A 36 15.06 -0.07 -0.63
CA PRO A 36 16.48 0.16 -0.33
C PRO A 36 16.86 1.64 -0.30
N GLY A 37 16.17 2.45 -1.11
CA GLY A 37 16.35 3.90 -1.10
C GLY A 37 15.97 4.57 0.22
N GLY A 38 15.22 3.91 1.12
CA GLY A 38 14.89 4.46 2.44
C GLY A 38 16.12 4.64 3.32
N GLN A 39 17.04 3.67 3.31
CA GLN A 39 18.29 3.74 4.07
C GLN A 39 19.27 4.76 3.47
N VAL A 40 19.35 4.82 2.14
CA VAL A 40 20.19 5.81 1.44
C VAL A 40 19.65 7.22 1.65
N PHE A 41 18.33 7.41 1.57
CA PHE A 41 17.67 8.68 1.85
C PHE A 41 17.85 9.09 3.32
N SER A 42 17.65 8.18 4.27
CA SER A 42 17.86 8.49 5.69
C SER A 42 19.32 8.81 5.99
N GLN A 43 20.28 8.11 5.38
CA GLN A 43 21.71 8.43 5.52
C GLN A 43 22.05 9.80 4.93
N PHE A 44 21.62 10.09 3.71
CA PHE A 44 21.84 11.38 3.06
C PHE A 44 21.18 12.54 3.82
N ALA A 45 19.93 12.38 4.23
CA ALA A 45 19.17 13.41 4.93
C ALA A 45 19.52 13.50 6.43
N SER A 46 20.09 12.44 7.04
CA SER A 46 20.64 12.53 8.39
C SER A 46 21.86 13.44 8.46
N ALA A 47 22.61 13.59 7.36
CA ALA A 47 23.72 14.54 7.26
C ALA A 47 23.25 16.00 7.35
N SER A 48 21.98 16.29 7.04
CA SER A 48 21.37 17.60 7.27
C SER A 48 20.72 17.75 8.65
N GLY A 49 20.65 16.68 9.46
CA GLY A 49 20.07 16.71 10.81
C GLY A 49 18.53 16.73 10.88
N TYR A 50 17.85 16.65 9.72
CA TYR A 50 16.38 16.81 9.62
C TYR A 50 15.68 15.53 9.10
N ALA A 51 16.33 14.37 9.19
CA ALA A 51 15.76 13.12 8.70
C ALA A 51 15.43 12.16 9.83
N CYS A 52 14.21 11.63 9.78
CA CYS A 52 13.74 10.62 10.70
C CYS A 52 14.07 9.23 10.20
N GLU A 53 14.43 8.35 11.13
CA GLU A 53 14.57 6.93 10.86
C GLU A 53 13.20 6.36 10.46
N GLY A 54 13.12 5.76 9.27
CA GLY A 54 11.93 5.05 8.83
C GLY A 54 11.80 3.68 9.50
N ALA A 55 10.60 3.10 9.52
CA ALA A 55 10.38 1.77 10.08
C ALA A 55 10.81 0.60 9.16
N GLY A 56 11.19 0.91 7.92
CA GLY A 56 11.48 -0.07 6.87
C GLY A 56 12.93 -0.51 6.81
N THR A 57 13.18 -1.81 6.83
CA THR A 57 14.49 -2.42 6.55
C THR A 57 14.60 -2.75 5.07
N ALA A 58 15.70 -2.34 4.43
CA ALA A 58 15.92 -2.58 3.00
C ALA A 58 15.80 -4.08 2.64
N PHE A 59 15.09 -4.37 1.55
CA PHE A 59 14.85 -5.71 1.01
C PHE A 59 14.11 -6.69 1.92
N MET A 60 13.63 -6.24 3.08
CA MET A 60 12.88 -7.08 3.99
C MET A 60 11.43 -7.28 3.52
N PRO A 61 10.94 -8.51 3.31
CA PRO A 61 9.54 -8.74 2.95
C PRO A 61 8.59 -8.56 4.16
N TYR A 62 7.71 -7.57 4.09
CA TYR A 62 6.68 -7.30 5.09
C TYR A 62 5.38 -8.06 4.81
N LEU A 63 5.05 -8.30 3.55
CA LEU A 63 3.91 -9.10 3.12
C LEU A 63 4.29 -9.82 1.84
N LEU A 64 4.01 -11.12 1.77
CA LEU A 64 4.05 -11.91 0.54
C LEU A 64 2.70 -12.60 0.40
N SER A 65 1.85 -12.10 -0.49
CA SER A 65 0.47 -12.58 -0.66
C SER A 65 0.34 -14.10 -0.90
N THR A 66 1.35 -14.71 -1.52
CA THR A 66 1.38 -16.16 -1.77
C THR A 66 1.56 -16.99 -0.48
N LEU A 67 2.10 -16.41 0.59
CA LEU A 67 2.19 -17.05 1.91
C LEU A 67 0.94 -16.80 2.76
N ASP A 68 0.20 -15.73 2.47
CA ASP A 68 -1.03 -15.34 3.15
C ASP A 68 -2.29 -15.94 2.49
N THR A 69 -2.30 -17.26 2.29
CA THR A 69 -3.31 -17.89 1.43
C THR A 69 -4.74 -17.65 1.92
N ILE A 70 -5.02 -17.82 3.21
CA ILE A 70 -6.41 -17.76 3.72
C ILE A 70 -6.98 -16.35 3.56
N ALA A 71 -6.27 -15.34 4.06
CA ALA A 71 -6.77 -13.97 4.03
C ALA A 71 -6.64 -13.33 2.65
N TRP A 72 -5.54 -13.54 1.93
CA TRP A 72 -5.34 -12.92 0.63
C TRP A 72 -6.13 -13.57 -0.52
N ARG A 73 -6.14 -14.91 -0.58
CA ARG A 73 -6.77 -15.65 -1.69
C ARG A 73 -8.25 -15.86 -1.47
N TYR A 74 -8.66 -16.18 -0.24
CA TYR A 74 -10.07 -16.47 0.08
C TYR A 74 -10.79 -15.31 0.75
N ASN A 75 -10.12 -14.19 1.02
CA ASN A 75 -10.68 -13.02 1.70
C ASN A 75 -11.22 -13.34 3.11
N LEU A 76 -10.76 -14.40 3.77
CA LEU A 76 -11.23 -14.79 5.09
C LEU A 76 -10.26 -14.32 6.19
N PRO A 77 -10.72 -13.61 7.23
CA PRO A 77 -12.11 -13.26 7.56
C PRO A 77 -12.56 -11.89 7.01
N GLU A 78 -11.75 -11.23 6.19
CA GLU A 78 -11.99 -9.86 5.68
C GLU A 78 -13.39 -9.64 5.08
N VAL A 79 -14.00 -10.65 4.44
CA VAL A 79 -15.35 -10.54 3.84
C VAL A 79 -16.47 -10.27 4.84
N VAL A 80 -16.29 -10.58 6.13
CA VAL A 80 -17.32 -10.34 7.15
C VAL A 80 -17.15 -9.02 7.88
N TYR A 81 -16.10 -8.25 7.56
CA TYR A 81 -15.91 -6.94 8.15
C TYR A 81 -16.94 -5.93 7.62
N PRO A 82 -17.43 -5.00 8.45
CA PRO A 82 -18.39 -3.99 8.02
C PRO A 82 -17.95 -3.23 6.76
N GLU A 83 -16.65 -2.92 6.65
CA GLU A 83 -16.03 -2.23 5.52
C GLU A 83 -16.13 -3.01 4.20
N ALA A 84 -16.26 -4.33 4.24
CA ALA A 84 -16.49 -5.16 3.06
C ALA A 84 -17.98 -5.22 2.65
N LEU A 85 -18.89 -4.97 3.59
CA LEU A 85 -20.33 -5.21 3.43
C LEU A 85 -21.13 -3.93 3.18
N ILE A 86 -20.65 -2.77 3.65
CA ILE A 86 -21.36 -1.49 3.54
C ILE A 86 -20.71 -0.66 2.43
N PRO A 87 -21.41 -0.43 1.29
CA PRO A 87 -20.91 0.40 0.20
C PRO A 87 -20.56 1.82 0.67
N GLY A 88 -19.49 2.40 0.10
CA GLY A 88 -19.01 3.73 0.47
C GLY A 88 -18.13 3.77 1.73
N MET A 89 -17.96 2.66 2.45
CA MET A 89 -16.95 2.56 3.50
C MET A 89 -15.62 2.08 2.91
N ARG A 90 -14.52 2.74 3.31
CA ARG A 90 -13.16 2.39 2.90
C ARG A 90 -13.01 2.15 1.39
N GLU A 91 -13.38 3.14 0.59
CA GLU A 91 -13.27 3.11 -0.87
C GLU A 91 -12.14 4.03 -1.35
N ILE A 92 -11.43 3.61 -2.40
CA ILE A 92 -10.48 4.47 -3.11
C ILE A 92 -11.28 5.31 -4.11
N GLY A 93 -11.52 6.57 -3.75
CA GLY A 93 -12.37 7.48 -4.49
C GLY A 93 -13.81 7.42 -4.02
N SER A 94 -14.72 7.98 -4.81
CA SER A 94 -16.13 8.03 -4.44
C SER A 94 -17.03 7.85 -5.65
N ARG A 95 -18.21 7.28 -5.42
CA ARG A 95 -19.26 7.15 -6.44
C ARG A 95 -19.81 8.50 -6.86
N THR A 96 -20.05 9.41 -5.90
CA THR A 96 -20.56 10.76 -6.14
C THR A 96 -19.57 11.64 -6.90
N GLY A 97 -18.27 11.46 -6.64
CA GLY A 97 -17.19 12.11 -7.41
C GLY A 97 -16.85 11.43 -8.74
N MET A 98 -17.58 10.38 -9.14
CA MET A 98 -17.35 9.61 -10.37
C MET A 98 -15.90 9.14 -10.57
N ASN A 99 -15.18 8.89 -9.48
CA ASN A 99 -13.76 8.54 -9.48
C ASN A 99 -13.44 7.30 -8.63
N LEU A 100 -14.44 6.44 -8.39
CA LEU A 100 -14.27 5.19 -7.65
C LEU A 100 -13.36 4.21 -8.40
N TRP A 101 -12.25 3.83 -7.76
CA TRP A 101 -11.31 2.82 -8.28
C TRP A 101 -11.61 1.44 -7.71
N GLY A 102 -12.08 1.35 -6.47
CA GLY A 102 -12.45 0.10 -5.82
C GLY A 102 -12.48 0.20 -4.30
N ALA A 103 -13.03 -0.83 -3.65
CA ALA A 103 -13.05 -0.93 -2.19
C ALA A 103 -11.72 -1.46 -1.64
N VAL A 104 -11.29 -0.96 -0.48
CA VAL A 104 -10.13 -1.50 0.24
C VAL A 104 -10.46 -2.86 0.84
N TYR A 105 -11.68 -3.06 1.35
CA TYR A 105 -12.10 -4.33 1.92
C TYR A 105 -12.92 -5.17 0.94
N PRO A 106 -12.82 -6.52 0.99
CA PRO A 106 -11.83 -7.28 1.74
C PRO A 106 -10.41 -7.06 1.22
N ARG A 107 -9.41 -7.05 2.12
CA ARG A 107 -8.00 -6.80 1.73
C ARG A 107 -7.31 -8.04 1.17
N GLY A 108 -7.86 -8.58 0.09
CA GLY A 108 -7.24 -9.66 -0.70
C GLY A 108 -7.02 -9.28 -2.16
N GLY A 109 -6.71 -10.28 -2.98
CA GLY A 109 -6.29 -10.08 -4.36
C GLY A 109 -7.41 -9.83 -5.37
N PHE A 110 -8.66 -10.17 -5.03
CA PHE A 110 -9.80 -10.07 -5.94
C PHE A 110 -10.39 -8.66 -6.00
N LEU A 111 -10.61 -8.16 -7.21
CA LEU A 111 -11.30 -6.89 -7.43
C LEU A 111 -12.14 -6.94 -8.71
N HIS A 112 -13.31 -6.30 -8.68
CA HIS A 112 -14.11 -6.05 -9.87
C HIS A 112 -13.73 -4.70 -10.48
N GLN A 113 -12.92 -4.71 -11.54
CA GLN A 113 -12.39 -3.52 -12.19
C GLN A 113 -11.96 -3.84 -13.63
N THR A 114 -12.38 -3.02 -14.59
CA THR A 114 -12.00 -3.15 -16.01
C THR A 114 -10.57 -2.66 -16.26
N ASP A 115 -10.18 -1.57 -15.59
CA ASP A 115 -8.87 -0.95 -15.75
C ASP A 115 -7.81 -1.64 -14.88
N ASP A 116 -6.81 -2.23 -15.53
CA ASP A 116 -5.82 -3.06 -14.86
C ASP A 116 -4.87 -2.24 -13.96
N HIS A 117 -4.60 -0.98 -14.31
CA HIS A 117 -3.84 -0.05 -13.48
C HIS A 117 -4.59 0.27 -12.19
N LYS A 118 -5.89 0.60 -12.28
CA LYS A 118 -6.73 0.84 -11.09
C LYS A 118 -6.78 -0.40 -10.20
N ALA A 119 -6.87 -1.58 -10.79
CA ALA A 119 -6.85 -2.84 -10.04
C ALA A 119 -5.52 -3.04 -9.31
N GLY A 120 -4.39 -2.78 -9.98
CA GLY A 120 -3.07 -2.82 -9.35
C GLY A 120 -2.93 -1.82 -8.21
N ALA A 121 -3.40 -0.59 -8.39
CA ALA A 121 -3.32 0.47 -7.39
C ALA A 121 -4.17 0.18 -6.15
N VAL A 122 -5.39 -0.34 -6.33
CA VAL A 122 -6.25 -0.77 -5.22
C VAL A 122 -5.59 -1.90 -4.44
N VAL A 123 -5.02 -2.89 -5.13
CA VAL A 123 -4.36 -4.02 -4.49
C VAL A 123 -3.06 -3.59 -3.77
N ALA A 124 -2.32 -2.62 -4.32
CA ALA A 124 -1.19 -2.00 -3.63
C ALA A 124 -1.62 -1.26 -2.35
N GLN A 125 -2.73 -0.50 -2.41
CA GLN A 125 -3.30 0.15 -1.24
C GLN A 125 -3.71 -0.86 -0.16
N ARG A 126 -4.36 -1.98 -0.54
CA ARG A 126 -4.73 -3.07 0.38
C ARG A 126 -3.51 -3.63 1.11
N ALA A 127 -2.46 -3.98 0.36
CA ALA A 127 -1.22 -4.48 0.91
C ALA A 127 -0.56 -3.46 1.86
N GLY A 128 -0.54 -2.18 1.47
CA GLY A 128 -0.05 -1.08 2.31
C GLY A 128 -0.86 -0.88 3.59
N ASP A 129 -2.18 -1.00 3.54
CA ASP A 129 -3.07 -0.89 4.70
C ASP A 129 -2.83 -2.04 5.70
N ILE A 130 -2.63 -3.27 5.23
CA ILE A 130 -2.32 -4.43 6.10
C ILE A 130 -1.01 -4.19 6.87
N VAL A 131 0.09 -3.93 6.16
CA VAL A 131 1.42 -3.85 6.77
C VAL A 131 1.58 -2.63 7.68
N THR A 132 0.75 -1.60 7.52
CA THR A 132 0.82 -0.38 8.34
C THR A 132 -0.18 -0.39 9.50
N ARG A 133 -0.68 -1.57 9.87
CA ARG A 133 -1.50 -1.80 11.05
C ARG A 133 -0.94 -2.97 11.85
N ARG A 134 -1.29 -3.04 13.14
CA ARG A 134 -0.99 -4.20 14.00
C ARG A 134 -2.21 -5.09 14.13
N GLY A 135 -2.01 -6.36 14.47
CA GLY A 135 -3.09 -7.29 14.80
C GLY A 135 -4.05 -7.65 13.66
N GLN A 136 -3.67 -7.41 12.40
CA GLN A 136 -4.45 -7.87 11.25
C GLN A 136 -4.40 -9.40 11.14
N LEU A 137 -5.50 -10.03 10.73
CA LEU A 137 -5.60 -11.48 10.56
C LEU A 137 -5.03 -11.93 9.20
N HIS A 138 -3.74 -11.64 9.01
CA HIS A 138 -2.95 -11.92 7.82
C HIS A 138 -1.58 -12.52 8.22
N VAL A 139 -0.90 -13.20 7.30
CA VAL A 139 0.50 -13.61 7.44
C VAL A 139 1.41 -12.48 6.95
N TYR A 140 1.86 -11.61 7.86
CA TYR A 140 2.65 -10.42 7.54
C TYR A 140 3.54 -10.00 8.72
N GLN A 141 4.44 -9.04 8.46
CA GLN A 141 5.19 -8.32 9.47
C GLN A 141 4.74 -6.85 9.48
N PRO A 142 4.40 -6.28 10.63
CA PRO A 142 4.03 -4.86 10.70
C PRO A 142 5.21 -3.95 10.36
N LEU A 143 5.02 -3.09 9.36
CA LEU A 143 5.89 -1.97 9.00
C LEU A 143 5.56 -0.76 9.89
N LEU A 144 5.67 -0.93 11.21
CA LEU A 144 5.37 0.11 12.19
C LEU A 144 6.48 0.17 13.24
N ALA A 145 7.07 1.35 13.37
CA ALA A 145 7.94 1.67 14.50
C ALA A 145 7.10 2.01 15.75
N SER A 146 7.73 1.92 16.93
CA SER A 146 7.12 2.36 18.18
C SER A 146 7.41 3.83 18.42
N SER A 147 6.38 4.58 18.83
CA SER A 147 6.54 5.96 19.28
C SER A 147 7.46 6.00 20.49
N ARG A 148 8.30 7.01 20.54
CA ARG A 148 9.17 7.31 21.69
C ARG A 148 9.34 8.82 21.77
N ASP A 149 9.79 9.30 22.92
CA ASP A 149 10.08 10.71 23.12
C ASP A 149 10.96 11.28 22.00
N GLY A 150 10.46 12.31 21.31
CA GLY A 150 11.13 12.93 20.16
C GLY A 150 11.05 12.17 18.83
N TYR A 151 10.23 11.12 18.73
CA TYR A 151 9.99 10.35 17.51
C TYR A 151 8.53 9.87 17.40
N TRP A 152 7.84 10.39 16.39
CA TRP A 152 6.45 10.09 16.07
C TRP A 152 6.40 9.34 14.74
N PRO A 153 6.22 8.01 14.76
CA PRO A 153 6.21 7.21 13.55
C PRO A 153 4.94 7.45 12.73
N ALA A 154 5.02 7.11 11.44
CA ALA A 154 3.85 7.10 10.57
C ALA A 154 2.74 6.21 11.14
N GLY A 155 1.50 6.71 11.12
CA GLY A 155 0.32 5.97 11.58
C GLY A 155 -0.15 4.88 10.62
N ALA A 156 -1.44 4.54 10.63
CA ALA A 156 -2.01 3.65 9.63
C ALA A 156 -2.10 4.33 8.26
N LEU A 157 -1.90 3.59 7.16
CA LEU A 157 -2.21 4.11 5.83
C LEU A 157 -3.73 4.29 5.69
N VAL A 158 -4.16 5.41 5.14
CA VAL A 158 -5.56 5.66 4.80
C VAL A 158 -5.63 6.09 3.34
N GLU A 159 -6.52 5.44 2.59
CA GLU A 159 -6.77 5.75 1.19
C GLU A 159 -7.22 7.19 0.99
N SER A 160 -6.83 7.80 -0.12
CA SER A 160 -7.10 9.22 -0.45
C SER A 160 -6.53 10.26 0.53
N ASP A 161 -5.83 9.87 1.60
CA ASP A 161 -5.26 10.78 2.61
C ASP A 161 -3.74 10.92 2.48
N ALA A 162 -3.33 12.04 1.89
CA ALA A 162 -1.93 12.37 1.66
C ALA A 162 -1.11 12.60 2.94
N SER A 163 -1.76 12.82 4.08
CA SER A 163 -1.11 12.97 5.38
C SER A 163 -0.67 11.63 5.97
N THR A 164 -1.20 10.51 5.47
CA THR A 164 -0.82 9.18 5.96
C THR A 164 0.22 8.52 5.07
N GLY A 165 0.20 8.79 3.77
CA GLY A 165 1.20 8.30 2.82
C GLY A 165 0.90 8.69 1.38
N LYS A 166 1.91 8.55 0.50
CA LYS A 166 1.79 8.81 -0.94
C LYS A 166 2.47 7.70 -1.73
N TRP A 167 1.95 7.44 -2.92
CA TRP A 167 2.45 6.45 -3.85
C TRP A 167 3.22 7.12 -4.99
N GLN A 168 4.41 6.60 -5.27
CA GLN A 168 5.17 6.93 -6.46
C GLN A 168 5.18 5.73 -7.40
N GLN A 169 4.67 5.89 -8.62
CA GLN A 169 4.69 4.82 -9.60
C GLN A 169 6.11 4.53 -10.10
N LEU A 170 6.49 3.26 -10.11
CA LEU A 170 7.77 2.78 -10.63
C LEU A 170 7.59 2.06 -11.98
N THR A 171 6.60 1.18 -12.07
CA THR A 171 6.26 0.37 -13.25
C THR A 171 4.77 0.53 -13.56
N PRO A 172 4.35 0.62 -14.84
CA PRO A 172 5.13 0.42 -16.08
C PRO A 172 5.93 1.64 -16.55
N ARG A 173 5.66 2.82 -16.01
CA ARG A 173 6.40 4.06 -16.30
C ARG A 173 6.75 4.76 -15.00
N LEU A 174 8.03 5.06 -14.80
CA LEU A 174 8.48 5.81 -13.63
C LEU A 174 7.83 7.20 -13.59
N SER A 175 7.25 7.55 -12.45
CA SER A 175 6.75 8.89 -12.16
C SER A 175 7.76 9.66 -11.31
N SER A 176 7.95 10.94 -11.62
CA SER A 176 8.75 11.88 -10.81
C SER A 176 7.96 12.50 -9.65
N THR A 177 6.65 12.23 -9.56
CA THR A 177 5.76 12.79 -8.53
C THR A 177 5.10 11.69 -7.70
N CYS A 178 4.77 12.00 -6.47
CA CYS A 178 3.98 11.14 -5.58
C CYS A 178 2.53 11.62 -5.53
N ALA A 179 1.58 10.69 -5.44
CA ALA A 179 0.16 11.00 -5.34
C ALA A 179 -0.56 10.00 -4.43
N VAL A 180 -1.78 10.35 -4.03
CA VAL A 180 -2.72 9.38 -3.44
C VAL A 180 -3.61 8.81 -4.52
N PHE A 181 -4.19 7.64 -4.27
CA PHE A 181 -5.26 7.13 -5.10
C PHE A 181 -6.61 7.60 -4.56
N PRO A 182 -7.59 7.93 -5.42
CA PRO A 182 -7.48 7.98 -6.88
C PRO A 182 -6.72 9.23 -7.35
N GLN A 183 -6.05 9.14 -8.49
CA GLN A 183 -5.40 10.30 -9.13
C GLN A 183 -5.97 10.55 -10.53
N SER A 184 -5.93 11.80 -10.97
CA SER A 184 -6.26 12.19 -12.34
C SER A 184 -5.06 12.04 -13.29
N GLY A 185 -5.33 11.88 -14.59
CA GLY A 185 -4.30 11.87 -15.63
C GLY A 185 -4.09 10.49 -16.24
N SER A 186 -2.90 10.27 -16.82
CA SER A 186 -2.57 9.04 -17.52
C SER A 186 -2.39 7.86 -16.56
N LEU A 187 -3.11 6.78 -16.82
CA LEU A 187 -3.00 5.49 -16.12
C LEU A 187 -2.34 4.47 -17.06
N PRO A 188 -1.00 4.46 -17.17
CA PRO A 188 -0.32 3.61 -18.14
C PRO A 188 -0.50 2.13 -17.78
N GLN A 189 -0.85 1.33 -18.78
CA GLN A 189 -1.11 -0.10 -18.61
C GLN A 189 0.20 -0.90 -18.72
N ALA A 190 0.38 -1.87 -17.82
CA ALA A 190 1.53 -2.77 -17.88
C ALA A 190 1.26 -3.89 -18.88
N ALA A 191 2.22 -4.21 -19.75
CA ALA A 191 2.05 -5.23 -20.79
C ALA A 191 1.77 -6.63 -20.22
N GLN A 192 2.31 -6.95 -19.05
CA GLN A 192 2.09 -8.21 -18.34
C GLN A 192 1.19 -8.06 -17.10
N GLY A 193 0.59 -6.88 -16.88
CA GLY A 193 -0.23 -6.59 -15.71
C GLY A 193 0.52 -6.43 -14.39
N ASP A 194 1.85 -6.40 -14.44
CA ASP A 194 2.74 -6.18 -13.29
C ASP A 194 2.95 -4.69 -13.03
N TYR A 195 2.59 -4.24 -11.82
CA TYR A 195 2.78 -2.86 -11.39
C TYR A 195 3.61 -2.79 -10.13
N ALA A 196 4.30 -1.66 -9.96
CA ALA A 196 5.08 -1.39 -8.77
C ALA A 196 4.95 0.08 -8.38
N TRP A 197 4.76 0.31 -7.08
CA TRP A 197 4.76 1.64 -6.47
C TRP A 197 5.68 1.67 -5.26
N ALA A 198 6.38 2.77 -5.05
CA ALA A 198 7.03 3.09 -3.79
C ALA A 198 6.03 3.82 -2.88
N LEU A 199 5.89 3.35 -1.64
CA LEU A 199 5.08 3.99 -0.61
C LEU A 199 5.94 4.92 0.24
N TRP A 200 5.66 6.21 0.18
CA TRP A 200 6.28 7.24 0.99
C TRP A 200 5.41 7.53 2.22
N ARG A 201 6.01 7.50 3.41
CA ARG A 201 5.32 7.62 4.70
C ARG A 201 5.89 8.81 5.48
N PRO A 202 5.05 9.64 6.13
CA PRO A 202 5.52 10.77 6.92
C PRO A 202 5.94 10.30 8.31
N TYR A 203 7.20 10.57 8.65
CA TYR A 203 7.76 10.37 9.99
C TYR A 203 8.16 11.74 10.53
N SER A 204 7.84 12.00 11.78
CA SER A 204 8.25 13.22 12.48
C SER A 204 9.20 12.88 13.62
N CYS A 205 10.23 13.68 13.80
CA CYS A 205 11.23 13.48 14.84
C CYS A 205 11.94 14.80 15.10
N CYS A 206 12.49 14.94 16.30
CA CYS A 206 13.31 16.09 16.67
C CYS A 206 14.72 15.66 17.03
N GLN A 207 15.70 16.54 16.79
CA GLN A 207 17.06 16.32 17.27
C GLN A 207 17.07 16.25 18.80
N ARG A 208 17.76 15.25 19.33
CA ARG A 208 17.92 15.10 20.78
C ARG A 208 18.86 16.18 21.32
N GLN A 209 18.31 17.14 22.07
CA GLN A 209 19.06 18.23 22.72
C GLN A 209 19.27 18.01 24.24
N GLY A 210 18.84 16.87 24.78
CA GLY A 210 18.93 16.57 26.20
C GLY A 210 18.63 15.10 26.52
N GLN A 211 18.62 14.77 27.82
CA GLN A 211 18.34 13.41 28.28
C GLN A 211 16.84 13.09 28.32
N VAL A 212 16.02 14.06 28.72
CA VAL A 212 14.56 13.97 28.88
C VAL A 212 13.88 14.87 27.85
N PHE A 213 12.82 14.38 27.24
CA PHE A 213 12.01 15.18 26.34
C PHE A 213 11.08 16.09 27.15
N LEU A 214 11.23 17.40 26.96
CA LEU A 214 10.39 18.41 27.60
C LEU A 214 9.35 19.00 26.64
N GLY A 215 9.63 18.97 25.33
CA GLY A 215 8.73 19.48 24.30
C GLY A 215 9.41 19.65 22.95
N SER A 216 8.62 19.96 21.92
CA SER A 216 9.07 20.29 20.57
C SER A 216 8.31 21.52 20.05
N VAL A 217 8.92 22.25 19.11
CA VAL A 217 8.30 23.34 18.37
C VAL A 217 8.46 23.01 16.90
N ASP A 218 7.34 22.89 16.19
CA ASP A 218 7.33 22.69 14.75
C ASP A 218 7.12 24.04 14.06
N PHE A 219 7.99 24.35 13.10
CA PHE A 219 7.86 25.53 12.24
C PHE A 219 7.22 25.06 10.92
N ASN A 220 5.93 25.36 10.74
CA ASN A 220 5.22 25.12 9.47
C ASN A 220 5.63 26.14 8.41
#